data_AF-A0A8W7PP04-F1
#
_entry.id   AF-A0A8W7PP04-F1
#
_cell.length_a   1.000
_cell.length_b   1.000
_cell.length_c   1.000
_cell.angle_alpha   90.00
_cell.angle_beta   90.00
_cell.angle_gamma   90.00
#
_symmetry.space_group_name_H-M   'P 1'
#
loop_
_entity.id
_entity.type
_entity.pdbx_description
1 polymer ?
#
loop_
_entity_poly.entity_id
_entity_poly.type
_entity_poly.pdbx_seq_one_letter_code
_entity_poly.pdbx_strand_id
1 'polypeptide(L)'
;MEFRSSKKMVISLRVVLVLVCLVSLISHASARPSSVRHSKQLRLIDHLLRSRAAAESRKAHHHNPDHQHRRRSADYEDFYDADYKRVQQCYEDEDINELCQRCSKVTKSSLVFPMCCNNEDHTMTWCKEYVYYGIQT
;
A
#
# COMPACT_ATOMS: atom_id res chain seq x y z
N MET A 1 40.42 -43.65 11.12
CA MET A 1 39.99 -42.74 10.03
C MET A 1 38.76 -41.90 10.42
N GLU A 2 38.67 -41.42 11.68
CA GLU A 2 37.40 -40.87 12.22
C GLU A 2 37.34 -39.32 12.23
N PHE A 3 38.49 -38.64 12.35
CA PHE A 3 38.56 -37.18 12.38
C PHE A 3 38.08 -36.50 11.09
N ARG A 4 38.26 -37.16 9.93
CA ARG A 4 37.86 -36.63 8.62
C ARG A 4 36.35 -36.72 8.42
N SER A 5 35.69 -37.69 9.05
CA SER A 5 34.24 -37.86 9.03
C SER A 5 33.56 -36.81 9.91
N SER A 6 34.10 -36.57 11.12
CA SER A 6 33.56 -35.54 12.03
C SER A 6 33.64 -34.13 11.44
N LYS A 7 34.75 -33.76 10.78
CA LYS A 7 34.86 -32.46 10.08
C LYS A 7 33.83 -32.31 8.96
N LYS A 8 33.59 -33.36 8.16
CA LYS A 8 32.56 -33.35 7.10
C LYS A 8 31.16 -33.25 7.68
N MET A 9 30.90 -33.92 8.81
CA MET A 9 29.61 -33.88 9.50
C MET A 9 29.34 -32.50 10.11
N VAL A 10 30.36 -31.86 10.71
CA VAL A 10 30.27 -30.48 11.23
C VAL A 10 30.06 -29.47 10.10
N ILE A 11 30.76 -29.64 8.97
CA ILE A 11 30.55 -28.79 7.77
C ILE A 11 29.13 -28.97 7.24
N SER A 12 28.67 -30.22 7.11
CA SER A 12 27.30 -30.53 6.67
C SER A 12 26.26 -29.92 7.60
N LEU A 13 26.46 -30.02 8.92
CA LEU A 13 25.57 -29.43 9.91
C LEU A 13 25.54 -27.90 9.82
N ARG A 14 26.70 -27.25 9.64
CA ARG A 14 26.78 -25.80 9.42
C ARG A 14 26.05 -25.36 8.15
N VAL A 15 26.20 -26.12 7.06
CA VAL A 15 25.49 -25.85 5.79
C VAL A 15 23.99 -25.98 5.98
N VAL A 16 23.51 -27.03 6.65
CA VAL A 16 22.08 -27.22 6.94
C VAL A 16 21.54 -26.06 7.79
N LEU A 17 22.26 -25.65 8.83
CA LEU A 17 21.86 -24.51 9.66
C LEU A 17 21.77 -23.20 8.85
N VAL A 18 22.75 -22.93 7.98
CA VAL A 18 22.72 -21.78 7.09
C VAL A 18 21.53 -21.84 6.13
N LEU A 19 21.23 -23.01 5.54
CA LEU A 19 20.08 -23.19 4.67
C LEU A 19 18.75 -22.95 5.40
N VAL A 20 18.60 -23.46 6.62
CA VAL A 20 17.40 -23.22 7.46
C VAL A 20 17.26 -21.74 7.81
N CYS A 21 18.35 -21.05 8.15
CA CYS A 21 18.34 -19.60 8.37
C CYS A 21 17.93 -18.84 7.10
N LEU A 22 18.47 -19.20 5.93
CA LEU A 22 18.12 -18.55 4.66
C LEU A 22 16.65 -18.74 4.29
N VAL A 23 16.10 -19.95 4.45
CA VAL A 23 14.68 -20.23 4.20
C VAL A 23 13.78 -19.47 5.19
N SER A 24 14.20 -19.34 6.44
CA SER A 24 13.47 -18.56 7.45
C SER A 24 13.47 -17.05 7.16
N LEU A 25 14.56 -16.52 6.59
CA LEU A 25 14.64 -15.13 6.13
C LEU A 25 13.74 -14.87 4.92
N ILE A 26 13.57 -15.83 4.02
CA ILE A 26 12.66 -15.71 2.86
C ILE A 26 11.20 -15.62 3.34
N SER A 27 10.82 -16.37 4.38
CA SER A 27 9.49 -16.26 5.00
C SER A 27 9.24 -14.88 5.62
N HIS A 28 10.27 -14.22 6.17
CA HIS A 28 10.19 -12.84 6.66
C HIS A 28 10.27 -11.77 5.55
N ALA A 29 10.68 -12.12 4.32
CA ALA A 29 10.67 -11.19 3.19
C ALA A 29 9.27 -10.93 2.61
N SER A 30 8.24 -11.67 3.07
CA SER A 30 6.83 -11.36 2.79
C SER A 30 6.25 -10.27 3.70
N ALA A 31 6.95 -9.90 4.78
CA ALA A 31 6.67 -8.65 5.47
C ALA A 31 7.30 -7.51 4.64
N ARG A 32 6.46 -6.85 3.84
CA ARG A 32 6.70 -5.56 3.17
C ARG A 32 7.92 -4.81 3.76
N PRO A 33 9.10 -4.78 3.10
CA PRO A 33 10.07 -3.76 3.42
C PRO A 33 9.41 -2.42 3.11
N SER A 34 9.48 -1.47 4.02
CA SER A 34 8.96 -0.12 3.85
C SER A 34 9.75 0.61 2.75
N SER A 35 9.36 0.35 1.49
CA SER A 35 9.77 1.03 0.26
C SER A 35 9.74 2.57 0.38
N VAL A 36 8.98 3.09 1.36
CA VAL A 36 8.87 4.51 1.69
C VAL A 36 10.23 5.18 1.96
N ARG A 37 11.22 4.51 2.58
CA ARG A 37 12.54 5.14 2.82
C ARG A 37 13.41 5.24 1.56
N HIS A 38 13.39 4.20 0.71
CA HIS A 38 14.16 4.19 -0.54
C HIS A 38 13.55 5.15 -1.58
N SER A 39 12.21 5.24 -1.62
CA SER A 39 11.47 6.20 -2.47
C SER A 39 11.80 7.66 -2.16
N LYS A 40 11.93 8.04 -0.87
CA LYS A 40 12.27 9.42 -0.48
C LYS A 40 13.67 9.83 -0.94
N GLN A 41 14.66 8.94 -0.80
CA GLN A 41 16.02 9.18 -1.27
C GLN A 41 16.09 9.28 -2.80
N LEU A 42 15.40 8.40 -3.51
CA LEU A 42 15.36 8.41 -4.97
C LEU A 42 14.71 9.70 -5.52
N ARG A 43 13.61 10.16 -4.89
CA ARG A 43 12.95 11.44 -5.24
C ARG A 43 13.83 12.65 -4.95
N LEU A 44 14.60 12.64 -3.87
CA LEU A 44 15.52 13.74 -3.55
C LEU A 44 16.65 13.83 -4.58
N ILE A 45 17.20 12.69 -5.02
CA ILE A 45 18.24 12.64 -6.05
C ILE A 45 17.69 13.14 -7.40
N ASP A 46 16.45 12.75 -7.77
CA ASP A 46 15.79 13.24 -8.99
C ASP A 46 15.60 14.77 -8.94
N HIS A 47 15.15 15.33 -7.81
CA HIS A 47 15.02 16.78 -7.64
C HIS A 47 16.36 17.53 -7.72
N LEU A 48 17.44 16.96 -7.18
CA LEU A 48 18.78 17.56 -7.26
C LEU A 48 19.36 17.50 -8.67
N LEU A 49 19.14 16.41 -9.41
CA LEU A 49 19.56 16.30 -10.81
C LEU A 49 18.74 17.22 -11.73
N ARG A 50 17.43 17.31 -11.51
CA ARG A 50 16.53 18.17 -12.28
C ARG A 50 16.78 19.66 -12.04
N SER A 51 17.06 20.06 -10.81
CA SER A 51 17.43 21.45 -10.49
C SER A 51 18.77 21.85 -11.09
N ARG A 52 19.74 20.93 -11.14
CA ARG A 52 21.03 21.14 -11.83
C ARG A 52 20.85 21.28 -13.34
N ALA A 53 20.03 20.45 -13.97
CA ALA A 53 19.71 20.54 -15.39
C ALA A 53 18.90 21.79 -15.76
N ALA A 54 18.00 22.24 -14.88
CA ALA A 54 17.23 23.48 -15.06
C ALA A 54 18.10 24.74 -14.91
N ALA A 55 19.18 24.69 -14.12
CA ALA A 55 20.13 25.80 -14.00
C ALA A 55 20.99 26.00 -15.26
N GLU A 56 21.20 24.94 -16.06
CA GLU A 56 21.97 25.00 -17.33
C GLU A 56 21.13 25.49 -18.53
N SER A 57 19.80 25.39 -18.48
CA SER A 57 18.93 25.79 -19.60
C SER A 57 18.22 27.13 -19.36
N ARG A 58 18.98 28.23 -19.39
CA ARG A 58 18.41 29.58 -19.54
C ARG A 58 18.56 30.06 -20.98
N LYS A 59 17.64 29.68 -21.87
CA LYS A 59 17.24 30.50 -23.02
C LYS A 59 15.74 30.37 -23.30
N ALA A 60 15.13 31.54 -23.49
CA ALA A 60 13.70 31.81 -23.53
C ALA A 60 12.96 31.22 -24.74
N HIS A 61 11.66 30.95 -24.58
CA HIS A 61 10.61 31.41 -25.50
C HIS A 61 9.24 31.29 -24.82
N HIS A 62 8.57 32.42 -24.66
CA HIS A 62 7.18 32.51 -24.23
C HIS A 62 6.24 32.08 -25.36
N HIS A 63 5.66 30.88 -25.22
CA HIS A 63 4.32 30.60 -25.69
C HIS A 63 3.55 30.07 -24.49
N ASN A 64 2.37 30.64 -24.22
CA ASN A 64 1.51 30.31 -23.09
C ASN A 64 0.44 29.29 -23.54
N PRO A 65 0.58 27.97 -23.28
CA PRO A 65 -0.44 26.96 -23.52
C PRO A 65 -1.17 26.58 -22.20
N ASP A 66 -1.04 27.43 -21.16
CA ASP A 66 -1.25 27.07 -19.76
C ASP A 66 -2.74 26.94 -19.38
N HIS A 67 -3.67 27.42 -20.22
CA HIS A 67 -5.10 27.31 -19.91
C HIS A 67 -5.69 25.90 -20.10
N GLN A 68 -5.11 25.06 -20.96
CA GLN A 68 -5.61 23.68 -21.15
C GLN A 68 -5.01 22.71 -20.13
N HIS A 69 -3.74 22.88 -19.75
CA HIS A 69 -3.11 22.06 -18.71
C HIS A 69 -3.70 22.30 -17.33
N ARG A 70 -4.05 23.55 -16.99
CA ARG A 70 -4.60 23.87 -15.66
C ARG A 70 -5.99 23.29 -15.39
N ARG A 71 -6.86 23.16 -16.40
CA ARG A 71 -8.14 22.42 -16.25
C ARG A 71 -7.90 20.92 -16.09
N ARG A 72 -7.01 20.34 -16.90
CA ARG A 72 -6.72 18.90 -16.90
C ARG A 72 -6.05 18.41 -15.62
N SER A 73 -5.26 19.25 -14.96
CA SER A 73 -4.62 18.91 -13.68
C SER A 73 -5.56 19.03 -12.48
N ALA A 74 -6.58 19.90 -12.54
CA ALA A 74 -7.57 20.04 -11.46
C ALA A 74 -8.47 18.79 -11.35
N ASP A 75 -8.87 18.22 -12.49
CA ASP A 75 -9.68 16.99 -12.53
C ASP A 75 -8.95 15.76 -11.97
N TYR A 76 -7.61 15.75 -11.97
CA TYR A 76 -6.84 14.60 -11.49
C TYR A 76 -6.77 14.54 -9.95
N GLU A 77 -6.70 15.69 -9.28
CA GLU A 77 -6.62 15.77 -7.82
C GLU A 77 -8.00 15.55 -7.16
N ASP A 78 -9.09 16.02 -7.79
CA ASP A 78 -10.45 15.90 -7.25
C ASP A 78 -10.95 14.44 -7.16
N PHE A 79 -10.48 13.58 -8.07
CA PHE A 79 -10.82 12.16 -8.07
C PHE A 79 -10.31 11.42 -6.81
N TYR A 80 -9.12 11.79 -6.32
CA TYR A 80 -8.55 11.18 -5.11
C TYR A 80 -9.24 11.69 -3.83
N ASP A 81 -9.69 12.94 -3.82
CA ASP A 81 -10.38 13.55 -2.69
C ASP A 81 -11.79 12.98 -2.46
N ALA A 82 -12.51 12.67 -3.54
CA ALA A 82 -13.87 12.09 -3.44
C ALA A 82 -13.87 10.71 -2.78
N ASP A 83 -12.92 9.86 -3.15
CA ASP A 83 -12.76 8.52 -2.55
C ASP A 83 -12.32 8.61 -1.10
N TYR A 84 -11.39 9.52 -0.80
CA TYR A 84 -10.92 9.74 0.57
C TYR A 84 -12.06 10.20 1.49
N LYS A 85 -12.90 11.14 1.04
CA LYS A 85 -14.06 11.63 1.80
C LYS A 85 -15.07 10.54 2.12
N ARG A 86 -15.31 9.60 1.20
CA ARG A 86 -16.26 8.49 1.43
C ARG A 86 -15.83 7.51 2.52
N VAL A 87 -14.53 7.39 2.77
CA VAL A 87 -14.00 6.49 3.81
C VAL A 87 -13.56 7.22 5.08
N GLN A 88 -13.69 8.55 5.11
CA GLN A 88 -13.25 9.39 6.23
C GLN A 88 -13.86 8.94 7.57
N GLN A 89 -15.15 8.61 7.58
CA GLN A 89 -15.83 8.13 8.79
C GLN A 89 -15.22 6.84 9.35
N CYS A 90 -14.77 5.93 8.47
CA CYS A 90 -14.05 4.72 8.89
C CYS A 90 -12.62 5.00 9.40
N TYR A 91 -12.05 6.18 9.16
CA TYR A 91 -10.78 6.55 9.79
C TYR A 91 -10.99 7.22 11.16
N GLU A 92 -12.16 7.80 11.38
CA GLU A 92 -12.51 8.50 12.62
C GLU A 92 -13.16 7.58 13.66
N ASP A 93 -13.87 6.54 13.22
CA ASP A 93 -14.58 5.59 14.05
C ASP A 93 -14.07 4.16 13.83
N GLU A 94 -13.38 3.61 14.85
CA GLU A 94 -12.80 2.28 14.81
C GLU A 94 -13.85 1.16 14.75
N ASP A 95 -15.01 1.34 15.41
CA ASP A 95 -16.09 0.35 15.43
C ASP A 95 -16.75 0.25 14.06
N ILE A 96 -16.99 1.39 13.40
CA ILE A 96 -17.49 1.45 12.02
C ILE A 96 -16.46 0.85 11.07
N ASN A 97 -15.17 1.18 11.24
CA ASN A 97 -14.09 0.63 10.43
C ASN A 97 -14.05 -0.89 10.49
N GLU A 98 -14.07 -1.45 11.70
CA GLU A 98 -14.04 -2.90 11.89
C GLU A 98 -15.26 -3.58 11.27
N LEU A 99 -16.46 -3.02 11.48
CA LEU A 99 -17.68 -3.50 10.86
C LEU A 99 -17.57 -3.54 9.33
N CYS A 100 -17.18 -2.41 8.71
CA CYS A 100 -17.10 -2.27 7.27
C CYS A 100 -15.99 -3.16 6.66
N GLN A 101 -14.85 -3.32 7.33
CA GLN A 101 -13.80 -4.27 6.92
C GLN A 101 -14.30 -5.71 6.95
N ARG A 102 -14.95 -6.13 8.06
CA ARG A 102 -15.51 -7.47 8.18
C ARG A 102 -16.55 -7.73 7.09
N CYS A 103 -17.47 -6.79 6.87
CA CYS A 103 -18.53 -6.88 5.87
C CYS A 103 -17.98 -7.01 4.43
N SER A 104 -17.02 -6.15 4.06
CA SER A 104 -16.35 -6.24 2.75
C SER A 104 -15.63 -7.57 2.55
N LYS A 105 -14.99 -8.09 3.60
CA LYS A 105 -14.30 -9.38 3.56
C LYS A 105 -15.26 -10.55 3.36
N VAL A 106 -16.38 -10.60 4.09
CA VAL A 106 -17.32 -11.73 4.00
C VAL A 106 -18.11 -11.73 2.69
N THR A 107 -18.47 -10.55 2.18
CA THR A 107 -19.15 -10.39 0.89
C THR A 107 -18.22 -10.57 -0.31
N LYS A 108 -16.91 -10.48 -0.10
CA LYS A 108 -15.89 -10.52 -1.15
C LYS A 108 -16.07 -9.40 -2.20
N SER A 109 -16.68 -8.29 -1.80
CA SER A 109 -16.90 -7.12 -2.66
C SER A 109 -16.11 -5.92 -2.12
N SER A 110 -15.21 -5.40 -2.96
CA SER A 110 -14.42 -4.21 -2.63
C SER A 110 -15.26 -2.93 -2.61
N LEU A 111 -16.44 -2.92 -3.24
CA LEU A 111 -17.36 -1.78 -3.23
C LEU A 111 -18.09 -1.64 -1.89
N VAL A 112 -18.26 -2.73 -1.14
CA VAL A 112 -18.99 -2.71 0.14
C VAL A 112 -18.27 -1.87 1.19
N PHE A 113 -16.93 -1.82 1.19
CA PHE A 113 -16.20 -1.02 2.17
C PHE A 113 -16.51 0.49 2.07
N PRO A 114 -16.30 1.18 0.94
CA PRO A 114 -16.62 2.60 0.83
C PRO A 114 -18.13 2.88 0.94
N MET A 115 -19.00 2.00 0.45
CA MET A 115 -20.45 2.15 0.63
C MET A 115 -20.85 2.06 2.11
N CYS A 116 -20.26 1.13 2.86
CA CYS A 116 -20.49 0.99 4.29
C CYS A 116 -19.98 2.21 5.05
N CYS A 117 -18.77 2.71 4.75
CA CYS A 117 -18.17 3.84 5.45
C CYS A 117 -18.98 5.14 5.33
N ASN A 118 -19.63 5.38 4.19
CA ASN A 118 -20.48 6.56 3.98
C ASN A 118 -21.98 6.25 4.16
N ASN A 119 -22.32 5.04 4.61
CA ASN A 119 -23.68 4.52 4.69
C ASN A 119 -24.51 4.72 3.39
N GLU A 120 -23.85 4.57 2.23
CA GLU A 120 -24.48 4.59 0.91
C GLU A 120 -25.48 3.43 0.81
N ASP A 121 -26.68 3.69 0.32
CA ASP A 121 -27.78 2.70 0.21
C ASP A 121 -28.07 1.92 1.50
N HIS A 122 -27.89 2.56 2.67
CA HIS A 122 -28.04 1.93 3.98
C HIS A 122 -27.11 0.72 4.21
N THR A 123 -25.99 0.65 3.47
CA THR A 123 -25.04 -0.46 3.50
C THR A 123 -24.46 -0.68 4.90
N MET A 124 -24.29 0.37 5.71
CA MET A 124 -23.80 0.21 7.09
C MET A 124 -24.79 -0.60 7.94
N THR A 125 -26.08 -0.31 7.83
CA THR A 125 -27.14 -1.04 8.55
C THR A 125 -27.20 -2.49 8.09
N TRP A 126 -27.18 -2.71 6.77
CA TRP A 126 -27.14 -4.05 6.20
C TRP A 126 -25.91 -4.84 6.65
N CYS A 127 -24.73 -4.21 6.66
CA CYS A 127 -23.50 -4.81 7.16
C CYS A 127 -23.60 -5.18 8.63
N LYS A 128 -24.21 -4.33 9.47
CA LYS A 128 -24.45 -4.62 10.88
C LYS A 128 -25.31 -5.87 11.05
N GLU A 129 -26.38 -5.96 10.29
CA GLU A 129 -27.29 -7.11 10.31
C GLU A 129 -26.60 -8.39 9.82
N TYR A 130 -25.91 -8.30 8.68
CA TYR A 130 -25.25 -9.44 8.06
C TYR A 130 -24.07 -9.98 8.89
N VAL A 131 -23.23 -9.10 9.43
CA VAL A 131 -22.04 -9.50 10.20
C VAL A 131 -22.39 -10.02 11.59
N TYR A 132 -23.34 -9.39 12.29
CA TYR A 132 -23.62 -9.75 13.69
C TYR A 132 -24.73 -10.77 13.89
N TYR A 133 -25.75 -10.77 13.02
CA TYR A 133 -26.91 -11.64 13.17
C TYR A 133 -26.96 -12.72 12.08
N GLY A 134 -26.25 -12.53 10.97
CA GLY A 134 -26.34 -13.38 9.78
C GLY A 134 -27.68 -13.21 9.07
N ILE A 135 -27.68 -13.24 7.74
CA ILE A 135 -28.94 -13.34 7.00
C ILE A 135 -29.37 -14.82 7.08
N GLN A 136 -30.35 -15.13 7.93
CA GLN A 136 -31.07 -16.40 7.82
C GLN A 136 -32.00 -16.30 6.60
N THR A 137 -31.55 -16.86 5.48
CA THR A 137 -32.38 -17.12 4.30
C THR A 137 -33.04 -18.48 4.41
#